data_AF-A0A8B6CLT9-F1
#
_entry.id   AF-A0A8B6CLT9-F1
#
_cell.length_a   1.000
_cell.length_b   1.000
_cell.length_c   1.000
_cell.angle_alpha   90.00
_cell.angle_beta   90.00
_cell.angle_gamma   90.00
#
_symmetry.space_group_name_H-M   'P 1'
#
loop_
_entity.id
_entity.type
_entity.pdbx_description
1 polymer ?
#
loop_
_entity_poly.entity_id
_entity_poly.type
_entity_poly.pdbx_seq_one_letter_code
_entity_poly.pdbx_strand_id
1 'polypeptide(L)'
;TCKTKTPCKRKCKRGFVCSFRGKCKPKGCKRKCRINERCVRGKCRCKKGSYRTKLGACRTKTPCKPKCQKGFVCNFLGKCRPKGCKRKCRINERCRKGQCRCKKGSFRTKLGTCKTKTACTPKCESGFVCSFLGNCRPKGCHPKIQCTPNCKRGFVCSFLGKCRPKGCKRKCRINERCFKGKCRCNKGSFRTKLGTCKKRCNADSCGVNAVCVARKYCRCKRGYAGHPKTLCEEVKECLKNARGNDYNGRMSTTESGRTCQAWNKQTPHRHSKSNVRDAKNYCRNMDNEPRPWCYTTDSRKRWEFCRIPICGK
;
A
#
# COMPACT_ATOMS: atom_id res chain seq x y z
N THR A 1 -3.07 -22.81 -87.08
CA THR A 1 -2.15 -21.70 -87.38
C THR A 1 -1.17 -21.48 -86.23
N CYS A 2 0.08 -21.94 -86.39
CA CYS A 2 1.14 -21.68 -85.42
C CYS A 2 1.64 -20.23 -85.58
N LYS A 3 1.52 -19.40 -84.53
CA LYS A 3 2.04 -18.03 -84.54
C LYS A 3 3.45 -18.03 -83.93
N THR A 4 4.40 -17.37 -84.57
CA THR A 4 5.76 -17.17 -84.06
C THR A 4 5.74 -16.27 -82.81
N LYS A 5 6.47 -16.67 -81.74
CA LYS A 5 6.60 -15.85 -80.52
C LYS A 5 7.38 -14.59 -80.86
N THR A 6 6.78 -13.41 -80.67
CA THR A 6 7.52 -12.14 -80.77
C THR A 6 8.44 -11.98 -79.55
N PRO A 7 9.77 -11.89 -79.71
CA PRO A 7 10.70 -11.71 -78.59
C PRO A 7 10.51 -10.33 -77.94
N CYS A 8 10.61 -10.25 -76.61
CA CYS A 8 10.55 -8.97 -75.91
C CYS A 8 11.79 -8.13 -76.24
N LYS A 9 11.59 -6.90 -76.72
CA LYS A 9 12.67 -5.96 -77.10
C LYS A 9 13.69 -5.67 -75.98
N ARG A 10 13.37 -5.94 -74.69
CA ARG A 10 14.27 -5.77 -73.52
C ARG A 10 14.01 -6.85 -72.44
N LYS A 11 15.04 -7.24 -71.67
CA LYS A 11 14.90 -8.12 -70.49
C LYS A 11 13.89 -7.54 -69.49
N CYS A 12 12.80 -8.26 -69.20
CA CYS A 12 11.78 -7.79 -68.27
C CYS A 12 12.33 -7.64 -66.84
N LYS A 13 11.99 -6.53 -66.16
CA LYS A 13 12.40 -6.27 -64.77
C LYS A 13 11.95 -7.38 -63.81
N ARG A 14 12.70 -7.58 -62.71
CA ARG A 14 12.42 -8.60 -61.68
C ARG A 14 10.95 -8.54 -61.23
N GLY A 15 10.21 -9.63 -61.46
CA GLY A 15 8.78 -9.76 -61.16
C GLY A 15 7.83 -9.66 -62.36
N PHE A 16 8.34 -9.59 -63.59
CA PHE A 16 7.58 -9.58 -64.85
C PHE A 16 8.05 -10.70 -65.81
N VAL A 17 7.20 -11.13 -66.74
CA VAL A 17 7.42 -12.15 -67.78
C VAL A 17 7.02 -11.60 -69.14
N CYS A 18 7.73 -12.00 -70.19
CA CYS A 18 7.37 -11.64 -71.55
C CYS A 18 6.10 -12.38 -71.97
N SER A 19 5.07 -11.64 -72.39
CA SER A 19 3.87 -12.23 -72.99
C SER A 19 4.10 -12.55 -74.46
N PHE A 20 3.24 -13.40 -75.04
CA PHE A 20 3.31 -13.81 -76.43
C PHE A 20 3.28 -12.64 -77.43
N ARG A 21 2.72 -11.49 -77.03
CA ARG A 21 2.68 -10.23 -77.80
C ARG A 21 3.91 -9.33 -77.57
N GLY A 22 5.02 -9.86 -77.04
CA GLY A 22 6.27 -9.10 -76.82
C GLY A 22 6.22 -8.03 -75.69
N LYS A 23 5.19 -8.04 -74.83
CA LYS A 23 5.05 -7.10 -73.69
C LYS A 23 5.36 -7.76 -72.36
N CYS A 24 6.08 -7.08 -71.45
CA CYS A 24 6.33 -7.56 -70.09
C CYS A 24 5.06 -7.46 -69.21
N LYS A 25 4.49 -8.60 -68.80
CA LYS A 25 3.36 -8.70 -67.85
C LYS A 25 3.83 -9.12 -66.45
N PRO A 26 3.14 -8.77 -65.36
CA PRO A 26 3.53 -9.20 -64.02
C PRO A 26 3.60 -10.75 -63.93
N LYS A 27 4.62 -11.29 -63.26
CA LYS A 27 4.69 -12.72 -62.94
C LYS A 27 3.45 -13.10 -62.14
N GLY A 28 2.71 -14.11 -62.62
CA GLY A 28 1.70 -14.80 -61.82
C GLY A 28 2.30 -15.30 -60.51
N CYS A 29 1.48 -15.45 -59.48
CA CYS A 29 2.00 -15.86 -58.18
C CYS A 29 2.38 -17.33 -58.20
N LYS A 30 3.56 -17.66 -57.64
CA LYS A 30 4.05 -19.03 -57.52
C LYS A 30 3.06 -19.98 -56.81
N ARG A 31 2.12 -19.43 -56.04
CA ARG A 31 1.07 -20.14 -55.32
C ARG A 31 -0.22 -19.33 -55.31
N LYS A 32 -1.37 -20.00 -55.19
CA LYS A 32 -2.68 -19.34 -54.99
C LYS A 32 -2.61 -18.52 -53.70
N CYS A 33 -2.93 -17.23 -53.78
CA CYS A 33 -2.84 -16.32 -52.64
C CYS A 33 -4.00 -16.57 -51.66
N ARG A 34 -3.74 -16.37 -50.36
CA ARG A 34 -4.74 -16.59 -49.31
C ARG A 34 -5.80 -15.48 -49.29
N ILE A 35 -6.87 -15.69 -48.52
CA ILE A 35 -7.91 -14.68 -48.28
C ILE A 35 -7.24 -13.37 -47.84
N ASN A 36 -7.70 -12.24 -48.41
CA ASN A 36 -7.17 -10.89 -48.21
C ASN A 36 -5.74 -10.62 -48.72
N GLU A 37 -5.20 -11.48 -49.59
CA GLU A 37 -3.97 -11.24 -50.34
C GLU A 37 -4.26 -10.92 -51.83
N ARG A 38 -3.31 -10.26 -52.49
CA ARG A 38 -3.26 -10.05 -53.94
C ARG A 38 -1.87 -10.38 -54.46
N CYS A 39 -1.80 -10.82 -55.71
CA CYS A 39 -0.52 -11.08 -56.35
C CYS A 39 0.14 -9.77 -56.80
N VAL A 40 1.37 -9.53 -56.33
CA VAL A 40 2.16 -8.37 -56.75
C VAL A 40 3.57 -8.85 -57.05
N ARG A 41 3.98 -8.75 -58.33
CA ARG A 41 5.32 -9.12 -58.82
C ARG A 41 5.72 -10.56 -58.44
N GLY A 42 4.79 -11.51 -58.59
CA GLY A 42 5.00 -12.93 -58.29
C GLY A 42 4.97 -13.32 -56.80
N LYS A 43 4.64 -12.40 -55.88
CA LYS A 43 4.48 -12.67 -54.44
C LYS A 43 3.09 -12.27 -53.93
N CYS A 44 2.52 -13.07 -53.04
CA CYS A 44 1.28 -12.71 -52.36
C CYS A 44 1.54 -11.64 -51.30
N ARG A 45 0.85 -10.50 -51.42
CA ARG A 45 0.89 -9.36 -50.49
C ARG A 45 -0.52 -9.03 -50.01
N CYS A 46 -0.68 -8.50 -48.80
CA CYS A 46 -2.00 -8.10 -48.31
C CYS A 46 -2.67 -7.07 -49.24
N LYS A 47 -3.99 -7.18 -49.42
CA LYS A 47 -4.82 -6.19 -50.14
C LYS A 47 -4.76 -4.83 -49.44
N LYS A 48 -5.01 -3.75 -50.18
CA LYS A 48 -5.08 -2.38 -49.64
C LYS A 48 -6.18 -2.35 -48.56
N GLY A 49 -5.86 -1.87 -47.36
CA GLY A 49 -6.78 -1.89 -46.21
C GLY A 49 -6.63 -3.08 -45.26
N SER A 50 -5.75 -4.04 -45.57
CA SER A 50 -5.44 -5.19 -44.71
C SER A 50 -4.02 -5.12 -44.12
N TYR A 51 -3.77 -5.86 -43.05
CA TYR A 51 -2.46 -5.97 -42.39
C TYR A 51 -2.06 -7.43 -42.18
N ARG A 52 -0.75 -7.70 -42.10
CA ARG A 52 -0.21 -9.05 -41.86
C ARG A 52 -0.07 -9.29 -40.36
N THR A 53 -0.60 -10.40 -39.86
CA THR A 53 -0.46 -10.83 -38.46
C THR A 53 0.89 -11.48 -38.20
N LYS A 54 1.27 -11.69 -36.92
CA LYS A 54 2.48 -12.43 -36.55
C LYS A 54 2.51 -13.86 -37.11
N LEU A 55 1.34 -14.48 -37.26
CA LEU A 55 1.14 -15.81 -37.88
C LEU A 55 1.13 -15.76 -39.42
N GLY A 56 1.45 -14.62 -40.04
CA GLY A 56 1.59 -14.47 -41.49
C GLY A 56 0.29 -14.28 -42.28
N ALA A 57 -0.88 -14.29 -41.64
CA ALA A 57 -2.17 -14.11 -42.31
C ALA A 57 -2.53 -12.63 -42.53
N CYS A 58 -3.17 -12.31 -43.64
CA CYS A 58 -3.68 -10.96 -43.91
C CYS A 58 -5.11 -10.79 -43.35
N ARG A 59 -5.32 -9.82 -42.46
CA ARG A 59 -6.64 -9.47 -41.91
C ARG A 59 -7.07 -8.07 -42.32
N THR A 60 -8.35 -7.86 -42.56
CA THR A 60 -8.94 -6.54 -42.82
C THR A 60 -8.85 -5.69 -41.56
N LYS A 61 -8.58 -4.38 -41.72
CA LYS A 61 -8.65 -3.45 -40.58
C LYS A 61 -10.12 -3.37 -40.14
N THR A 62 -10.41 -3.70 -38.88
CA THR A 62 -11.75 -3.50 -38.32
C THR A 62 -12.05 -1.99 -38.27
N PRO A 63 -13.11 -1.49 -38.94
CA PRO A 63 -13.49 -0.09 -38.83
C PRO A 63 -13.96 0.22 -37.41
N CYS A 64 -13.53 1.35 -36.84
CA CYS A 64 -14.09 1.82 -35.58
C CYS A 64 -15.52 2.31 -35.83
N LYS A 65 -16.50 1.52 -35.37
CA LYS A 65 -17.91 1.93 -35.25
C LYS A 65 -18.26 1.92 -33.76
N PRO A 66 -18.61 3.06 -33.14
CA PRO A 66 -18.74 4.41 -33.72
C PRO A 66 -17.39 5.07 -34.08
N LYS A 67 -17.43 6.13 -34.91
CA LYS A 67 -16.25 6.95 -35.27
C LYS A 67 -15.61 7.51 -33.98
N CYS A 68 -14.29 7.46 -33.89
CA CYS A 68 -13.56 7.95 -32.72
C CYS A 68 -13.79 9.45 -32.49
N GLN A 69 -13.98 9.86 -31.24
CA GLN A 69 -14.13 11.27 -30.83
C GLN A 69 -12.92 12.13 -31.25
N LYS A 70 -13.13 13.44 -31.39
CA LYS A 70 -12.08 14.42 -31.74
C LYS A 70 -10.87 14.27 -30.81
N GLY A 71 -9.69 14.04 -31.39
CA GLY A 71 -8.45 13.78 -30.63
C GLY A 71 -8.13 12.30 -30.42
N PHE A 72 -8.87 11.37 -31.04
CA PHE A 72 -8.57 9.93 -31.07
C PHE A 72 -8.44 9.40 -32.51
N VAL A 73 -7.60 8.38 -32.71
CA VAL A 73 -7.37 7.61 -33.94
C VAL A 73 -7.71 6.14 -33.72
N CYS A 74 -8.32 5.53 -34.72
CA CYS A 74 -8.64 4.11 -34.72
C CYS A 74 -7.37 3.27 -34.91
N ASN A 75 -7.13 2.30 -34.03
CA ASN A 75 -6.05 1.32 -34.23
C ASN A 75 -6.53 0.15 -35.12
N PHE A 76 -5.60 -0.74 -35.50
CA PHE A 76 -5.90 -1.89 -36.37
C PHE A 76 -6.86 -2.93 -35.76
N LEU A 77 -7.12 -2.86 -34.45
CA LEU A 77 -8.06 -3.71 -33.71
C LEU A 77 -9.45 -3.04 -33.55
N GLY A 78 -9.71 -1.91 -34.22
CA GLY A 78 -10.98 -1.20 -34.07
C GLY A 78 -11.12 -0.43 -32.74
N LYS A 79 -10.03 -0.15 -32.01
CA LYS A 79 -10.06 0.62 -30.75
C LYS A 79 -9.53 2.04 -30.95
N CYS A 80 -10.26 3.03 -30.44
CA CYS A 80 -9.86 4.43 -30.44
C CYS A 80 -8.70 4.71 -29.46
N ARG A 81 -7.65 5.42 -29.91
CA ARG A 81 -6.49 5.85 -29.11
C ARG A 81 -6.20 7.34 -29.30
N PRO A 82 -5.70 8.09 -28.31
CA PRO A 82 -5.43 9.51 -28.47
C PRO A 82 -4.46 9.83 -29.64
N LYS A 83 -4.76 10.84 -30.45
CA LYS A 83 -3.92 11.35 -31.55
C LYS A 83 -2.60 11.87 -30.96
N GLY A 84 -1.47 11.31 -31.42
CA GLY A 84 -0.14 11.87 -31.19
C GLY A 84 0.68 11.34 -30.02
N CYS A 85 0.19 10.40 -29.19
CA CYS A 85 1.08 9.82 -28.17
C CYS A 85 2.07 8.82 -28.78
N LYS A 86 3.35 9.18 -28.81
CA LYS A 86 4.45 8.33 -29.30
C LYS A 86 4.55 6.96 -28.60
N ARG A 87 3.99 6.84 -27.38
CA ARG A 87 3.99 5.62 -26.55
C ARG A 87 2.67 5.42 -25.79
N LYS A 88 2.36 4.17 -25.40
CA LYS A 88 1.27 3.89 -24.44
C LYS A 88 1.58 4.59 -23.11
N CYS A 89 0.64 5.37 -22.60
CA CYS A 89 0.76 6.01 -21.30
C CYS A 89 0.50 5.02 -20.16
N ARG A 90 1.15 5.24 -19.02
CA ARG A 90 1.01 4.39 -17.82
C ARG A 90 -0.32 4.64 -17.11
N ILE A 91 -0.63 3.81 -16.11
CA ILE A 91 -1.75 4.04 -15.17
C ILE A 91 -1.66 5.47 -14.62
N ASN A 92 -2.81 6.15 -14.53
CA ASN A 92 -2.96 7.54 -14.09
C ASN A 92 -2.32 8.62 -14.99
N GLU A 93 -1.95 8.29 -16.22
CA GLU A 93 -1.58 9.25 -17.26
C GLU A 93 -2.70 9.44 -18.28
N ARG A 94 -2.69 10.61 -18.94
CA ARG A 94 -3.48 10.96 -20.11
C ARG A 94 -2.56 11.51 -21.19
N CYS A 95 -2.88 11.25 -22.45
CA CYS A 95 -2.17 11.87 -23.55
C CYS A 95 -2.58 13.33 -23.69
N ARG A 96 -1.63 14.27 -23.67
CA ARG A 96 -1.87 15.69 -23.96
C ARG A 96 -0.71 16.25 -24.79
N LYS A 97 -1.01 16.83 -25.96
CA LYS A 97 0.00 17.35 -26.92
C LYS A 97 1.11 16.32 -27.23
N GLY A 98 0.72 15.07 -27.46
CA GLY A 98 1.62 13.97 -27.83
C GLY A 98 2.54 13.43 -26.73
N GLN A 99 2.38 13.88 -25.48
CA GLN A 99 3.11 13.39 -24.32
C GLN A 99 2.16 12.80 -23.27
N CYS A 100 2.63 11.78 -22.54
CA CYS A 100 1.92 11.25 -21.39
C CYS A 100 2.11 12.18 -20.19
N ARG A 101 1.00 12.77 -19.73
CA ARG A 101 0.93 13.66 -18.57
C ARG A 101 -0.01 13.07 -17.52
N CYS A 102 0.22 13.33 -16.24
CA CYS A 102 -0.68 12.82 -15.21
C CYS A 102 -2.13 13.34 -15.41
N LYS A 103 -3.13 12.50 -15.08
CA LYS A 103 -4.55 12.88 -15.07
C LYS A 103 -4.79 14.01 -14.05
N LYS A 104 -5.88 14.77 -14.20
CA LYS A 104 -6.29 15.79 -13.22
C LYS A 104 -6.51 15.09 -11.87
N GLY A 105 -5.88 15.58 -10.80
CA GLY A 105 -5.91 14.91 -9.48
C GLY A 105 -4.76 13.93 -9.22
N SER A 106 -3.88 13.70 -10.20
CA SER A 106 -2.66 12.87 -10.06
C SER A 106 -1.39 13.73 -10.15
N PHE A 107 -0.29 13.24 -9.58
CA PHE A 107 1.04 13.88 -9.60
C PHE A 107 2.11 12.90 -10.10
N ARG A 108 3.25 13.41 -10.57
CA ARG A 108 4.41 12.59 -10.98
C ARG A 108 5.40 12.41 -9.81
N THR A 109 5.78 11.18 -9.51
CA THR A 109 6.79 10.84 -8.49
C THR A 109 8.21 11.10 -8.99
N LYS A 110 9.21 11.07 -8.10
CA LYS A 110 10.64 11.09 -8.47
C LYS A 110 11.03 9.95 -9.42
N LEU A 111 10.37 8.79 -9.32
CA LEU A 111 10.53 7.62 -10.19
C LEU A 111 9.78 7.77 -11.54
N GLY A 112 9.19 8.94 -11.82
CA GLY A 112 8.49 9.22 -13.08
C GLY A 112 7.12 8.56 -13.22
N THR A 113 6.54 8.01 -12.16
CA THR A 113 5.19 7.38 -12.17
C THR A 113 4.11 8.35 -11.72
N CYS A 114 2.94 8.33 -12.36
CA CYS A 114 1.80 9.15 -11.92
C CYS A 114 1.00 8.42 -10.83
N LYS A 115 0.83 9.05 -9.66
CA LYS A 115 -0.03 8.55 -8.57
C LYS A 115 -1.19 9.51 -8.34
N THR A 116 -2.37 9.01 -8.01
CA THR A 116 -3.50 9.83 -7.55
C THR A 116 -3.15 10.45 -6.20
N LYS A 117 -3.60 11.68 -5.95
CA LYS A 117 -3.58 12.23 -4.59
C LYS A 117 -4.37 11.26 -3.72
N THR A 118 -3.71 10.62 -2.76
CA THR A 118 -4.39 9.80 -1.77
C THR A 118 -5.41 10.68 -1.07
N ALA A 119 -6.70 10.36 -1.21
CA ALA A 119 -7.71 11.01 -0.39
C ALA A 119 -7.41 10.62 1.06
N CYS A 120 -7.39 11.59 1.96
CA CYS A 120 -7.27 11.29 3.39
C CYS A 120 -8.61 10.67 3.81
N THR A 121 -8.58 9.40 4.19
CA THR A 121 -9.69 8.68 4.81
C THR A 121 -9.27 8.28 6.22
N PRO A 122 -9.87 8.86 7.28
CA PRO A 122 -10.99 9.80 7.26
C PRO A 122 -10.64 11.20 6.72
N LYS A 123 -11.65 11.96 6.30
CA LYS A 123 -11.51 13.37 5.90
C LYS A 123 -10.81 14.15 7.02
N CYS A 124 -9.86 15.01 6.66
CA CYS A 124 -9.11 15.79 7.64
C CYS A 124 -10.03 16.72 8.44
N GLU A 125 -9.81 16.78 9.77
CA GLU A 125 -10.51 17.70 10.67
C GLU A 125 -10.32 19.18 10.26
N SER A 126 -11.26 20.03 10.67
CA SER A 126 -11.23 21.48 10.43
C SER A 126 -9.88 22.09 10.85
N GLY A 127 -9.21 22.75 9.90
CA GLY A 127 -7.86 23.28 10.09
C GLY A 127 -6.74 22.43 9.50
N PHE A 128 -7.05 21.26 8.92
CA PHE A 128 -6.10 20.40 8.23
C PHE A 128 -6.48 20.18 6.74
N VAL A 129 -5.48 20.07 5.86
CA VAL A 129 -5.56 19.70 4.45
C VAL A 129 -4.82 18.41 4.21
N CYS A 130 -5.31 17.60 3.27
CA CYS A 130 -4.65 16.35 2.91
C CYS A 130 -3.33 16.62 2.18
N SER A 131 -2.23 16.04 2.68
CA SER A 131 -0.93 16.07 2.03
C SER A 131 -0.89 15.10 0.85
N PHE A 132 0.09 15.27 -0.02
CA PHE A 132 0.37 14.40 -1.15
C PHE A 132 0.57 12.92 -0.77
N LEU A 133 1.03 12.64 0.45
CA LEU A 133 1.27 11.28 0.97
C LEU A 133 0.01 10.66 1.62
N GLY A 134 -1.13 11.37 1.62
CA GLY A 134 -2.35 10.88 2.28
C GLY A 134 -2.43 11.18 3.78
N ASN A 135 -1.55 12.02 4.32
CA ASN A 135 -1.59 12.45 5.72
C ASN A 135 -2.24 13.83 5.85
N CYS A 136 -3.06 14.05 6.87
CA CYS A 136 -3.62 15.37 7.18
C CYS A 136 -2.54 16.31 7.77
N ARG A 137 -2.37 17.50 7.18
CA ARG A 137 -1.44 18.56 7.63
C ARG A 137 -2.19 19.88 7.87
N PRO A 138 -1.76 20.78 8.76
CA PRO A 138 -2.48 22.05 8.99
C PRO A 138 -2.63 22.91 7.72
N LYS A 139 -3.79 23.58 7.54
CA LYS A 139 -4.03 24.60 6.52
C LYS A 139 -3.06 25.78 6.74
N GLY A 140 -2.20 26.06 5.76
CA GLY A 140 -1.25 27.19 5.78
C GLY A 140 0.24 26.82 5.78
N CYS A 141 0.63 25.54 5.81
CA CYS A 141 2.04 25.15 5.70
C CYS A 141 2.44 24.95 4.22
N HIS A 142 3.05 25.98 3.61
CA HIS A 142 3.72 25.87 2.30
C HIS A 142 5.06 25.10 2.45
N PRO A 143 5.47 24.24 1.49
CA PRO A 143 6.65 23.40 1.70
C PRO A 143 8.01 24.10 1.62
N LYS A 144 8.09 25.36 1.16
CA LYS A 144 9.35 26.09 0.97
C LYS A 144 9.14 27.61 0.91
N ILE A 145 8.70 28.23 1.99
CA ILE A 145 8.77 29.70 2.10
C ILE A 145 9.42 29.98 3.45
N GLN A 146 10.67 30.47 3.41
CA GLN A 146 11.31 31.15 4.53
C GLN A 146 10.31 32.19 5.04
N CYS A 147 9.90 32.11 6.31
CA CYS A 147 8.82 32.97 6.80
C CYS A 147 9.33 34.41 6.95
N THR A 148 8.91 35.31 6.06
CA THR A 148 8.77 36.75 6.32
C THR A 148 7.45 37.00 7.08
N PRO A 149 7.36 38.03 7.94
CA PRO A 149 7.33 37.96 9.41
C PRO A 149 6.02 37.47 10.07
N ASN A 150 5.05 36.95 9.32
CA ASN A 150 3.69 36.75 9.81
C ASN A 150 3.39 35.31 10.25
N CYS A 151 4.04 34.84 11.31
CA CYS A 151 3.55 33.67 12.04
C CYS A 151 2.30 34.05 12.84
N LYS A 152 1.23 33.23 12.77
CA LYS A 152 -0.01 33.44 13.54
C LYS A 152 0.28 33.67 15.02
N ARG A 153 -0.54 34.50 15.69
CA ARG A 153 -0.44 34.79 17.13
C ARG A 153 -0.27 33.50 17.93
N GLY A 154 0.81 33.42 18.72
CA GLY A 154 1.20 32.21 19.43
C GLY A 154 2.23 31.33 18.73
N PHE A 155 2.88 31.79 17.64
CA PHE A 155 3.97 31.09 16.96
C PHE A 155 5.16 32.04 16.65
N VAL A 156 6.41 31.54 16.67
CA VAL A 156 7.67 32.19 16.27
C VAL A 156 8.30 31.49 15.07
N CYS A 157 8.99 32.22 14.19
CA CYS A 157 9.77 31.62 13.13
C CYS A 157 11.07 31.02 13.70
N SER A 158 11.33 29.72 13.46
CA SER A 158 12.62 29.10 13.79
C SER A 158 13.67 29.44 12.73
N PHE A 159 14.96 29.37 13.06
CA PHE A 159 16.11 29.54 12.14
C PHE A 159 15.99 28.76 10.81
N LEU A 160 15.33 27.59 10.83
CA LEU A 160 15.04 26.78 9.64
C LEU A 160 13.80 27.25 8.83
N GLY A 161 13.29 28.45 9.05
CA GLY A 161 12.12 29.01 8.35
C GLY A 161 10.80 28.29 8.64
N LYS A 162 10.54 27.89 9.89
CA LYS A 162 9.30 27.19 10.30
C LYS A 162 8.64 27.89 11.48
N CYS A 163 7.35 28.20 11.39
CA CYS A 163 6.58 28.67 12.54
C CYS A 163 6.46 27.57 13.62
N ARG A 164 6.94 27.82 14.84
CA ARG A 164 6.85 26.97 16.04
C ARG A 164 6.04 27.67 17.13
N PRO A 165 5.33 26.98 18.03
CA PRO A 165 4.57 27.64 19.09
C PRO A 165 5.45 28.56 19.96
N LYS A 166 5.01 29.80 20.21
CA LYS A 166 5.63 30.77 21.13
C LYS A 166 5.69 30.16 22.54
N GLY A 167 6.88 30.15 23.13
CA GLY A 167 7.09 29.95 24.57
C GLY A 167 7.50 28.55 25.05
N CYS A 168 7.52 27.49 24.22
CA CYS A 168 8.03 26.21 24.73
C CYS A 168 9.55 26.20 24.71
N LYS A 169 10.16 26.32 25.89
CA LYS A 169 11.63 26.26 26.11
C LYS A 169 12.29 25.00 25.52
N ARG A 170 11.51 23.93 25.27
CA ARG A 170 11.97 22.64 24.72
C ARG A 170 10.97 22.02 23.74
N LYS A 171 11.46 21.13 22.86
CA LYS A 171 10.64 20.34 21.94
C LYS A 171 9.77 19.35 22.74
N CYS A 172 8.45 19.38 22.53
CA CYS A 172 7.52 18.47 23.21
C CYS A 172 7.57 17.05 22.62
N ARG A 173 7.23 16.04 23.45
CA ARG A 173 7.28 14.61 23.09
C ARG A 173 6.04 14.19 22.29
N ILE A 174 6.01 12.92 21.85
CA ILE A 174 4.83 12.31 21.21
C ILE A 174 3.59 12.44 22.11
N ASN A 175 2.46 12.78 21.51
CA ASN A 175 1.17 13.06 22.18
C ASN A 175 1.16 14.29 23.11
N GLU A 176 2.11 15.21 22.95
CA GLU A 176 2.13 16.51 23.62
C GLU A 176 1.90 17.66 22.64
N ARG A 177 1.31 18.75 23.13
CA ARG A 177 1.20 20.05 22.47
C ARG A 177 1.79 21.13 23.35
N CYS A 178 2.35 22.17 22.73
CA CYS A 178 2.76 23.35 23.45
C CYS A 178 1.53 24.19 23.82
N PHE A 179 1.40 24.54 25.10
CA PHE A 179 0.35 25.43 25.59
C PHE A 179 0.90 26.33 26.69
N LYS A 180 0.83 27.66 26.51
CA LYS A 180 1.42 28.66 27.43
C LYS A 180 2.87 28.34 27.81
N GLY A 181 3.68 27.94 26.82
CA GLY A 181 5.09 27.65 27.00
C GLY A 181 5.46 26.35 27.75
N LYS A 182 4.48 25.50 28.08
CA LYS A 182 4.70 24.17 28.68
C LYS A 182 4.18 23.07 27.76
N CYS A 183 4.84 21.91 27.76
CA CYS A 183 4.36 20.73 27.04
C CYS A 183 3.22 20.06 27.82
N ARG A 184 2.01 20.06 27.27
CA ARG A 184 0.82 19.43 27.85
C ARG A 184 0.37 18.28 26.97
N CYS A 185 -0.20 17.22 27.54
CA CYS A 185 -0.75 16.12 26.75
C CYS A 185 -1.87 16.62 25.82
N ASN A 186 -2.00 15.98 24.65
CA ASN A 186 -3.10 16.22 23.72
C ASN A 186 -4.46 15.92 24.38
N LYS A 187 -5.54 16.52 23.86
CA LYS A 187 -6.91 16.20 24.27
C LYS A 187 -7.14 14.70 24.07
N GLY A 188 -7.74 14.03 25.07
CA GLY A 188 -7.89 12.56 25.06
C GLY A 188 -6.62 11.78 25.42
N SER A 189 -5.58 12.42 25.95
CA SER A 189 -4.38 11.76 26.48
C SER A 189 -4.18 12.06 27.98
N PHE A 190 -3.36 11.28 28.67
CA PHE A 190 -3.00 11.48 30.08
C PHE A 190 -1.49 11.33 30.29
N ARG A 191 -0.95 12.01 31.31
CA ARG A 191 0.47 11.93 31.67
C ARG A 191 0.66 10.74 32.62
N THR A 192 1.58 9.83 32.27
CA THR A 192 1.98 8.70 33.12
C THR A 192 2.93 9.15 34.22
N LYS A 193 3.14 8.32 35.26
CA LYS A 193 4.17 8.56 36.30
C LYS A 193 5.57 8.78 35.73
N LEU A 194 5.88 8.13 34.60
CA LEU A 194 7.13 8.29 33.83
C LEU A 194 7.21 9.60 33.02
N GLY A 195 6.23 10.51 33.17
CA GLY A 195 6.23 11.80 32.47
C GLY A 195 5.97 11.69 30.95
N THR A 196 5.40 10.59 30.46
CA THR A 196 5.03 10.41 29.04
C THR A 196 3.52 10.49 28.85
N CYS A 197 3.06 11.07 27.73
CA CYS A 197 1.64 11.18 27.42
C CYS A 197 1.15 9.94 26.64
N LYS A 198 0.20 9.20 27.22
CA LYS A 198 -0.49 8.07 26.58
C LYS A 198 -1.92 8.44 26.23
N LYS A 199 -2.44 7.92 25.10
CA LYS A 199 -3.86 8.07 24.75
C LYS A 199 -4.74 7.37 25.78
N ARG A 200 -5.84 8.01 26.16
CA ARG A 200 -6.91 7.42 26.98
C ARG A 200 -7.63 6.37 26.15
N CYS A 201 -8.02 5.27 26.78
CA CYS A 201 -8.97 4.35 26.17
C CYS A 201 -10.41 4.86 26.32
N ASN A 202 -11.28 4.43 25.41
CA ASN A 202 -12.73 4.40 25.47
C ASN A 202 -13.21 2.93 25.30
N ALA A 203 -14.54 2.71 25.25
CA ALA A 203 -15.14 1.38 25.06
C ALA A 203 -14.62 0.66 23.80
N ASP A 204 -14.46 1.37 22.69
CA ASP A 204 -14.10 0.78 21.38
C ASP A 204 -12.59 0.67 21.11
N SER A 205 -11.76 1.28 21.97
CA SER A 205 -10.30 1.30 21.79
C SER A 205 -9.58 0.09 22.39
N CYS A 206 -10.31 -0.78 23.08
CA CYS A 206 -9.80 -2.00 23.68
C CYS A 206 -10.12 -3.20 22.78
N GLY A 207 -9.36 -4.29 22.93
CA GLY A 207 -9.55 -5.50 22.14
C GLY A 207 -10.86 -6.21 22.46
N VAL A 208 -11.17 -7.25 21.69
CA VAL A 208 -12.35 -8.10 21.94
C VAL A 208 -12.24 -8.71 23.34
N ASN A 209 -13.35 -8.72 24.08
CA ASN A 209 -13.42 -9.15 25.49
C ASN A 209 -12.50 -8.37 26.45
N ALA A 210 -12.20 -7.11 26.14
CA ALA A 210 -11.54 -6.18 27.04
C ALA A 210 -12.44 -5.00 27.43
N VAL A 211 -12.09 -4.36 28.55
CA VAL A 211 -12.75 -3.17 29.10
C VAL A 211 -11.71 -2.07 29.32
N CYS A 212 -12.13 -0.83 29.10
CA CYS A 212 -11.32 0.33 29.41
C CYS A 212 -11.45 0.70 30.90
N VAL A 213 -10.36 0.60 31.65
CA VAL A 213 -10.33 0.90 33.08
C VAL A 213 -9.95 2.36 33.30
N ALA A 214 -10.81 3.09 34.00
CA ALA A 214 -10.60 4.49 34.41
C ALA A 214 -10.18 5.42 33.26
N ARG A 215 -10.58 5.13 32.02
CA ARG A 215 -10.15 5.85 30.80
C ARG A 215 -8.63 5.93 30.63
N LYS A 216 -7.87 4.97 31.15
CA LYS A 216 -6.39 4.99 31.17
C LYS A 216 -5.77 3.80 30.44
N TYR A 217 -6.24 2.59 30.69
CA TYR A 217 -5.68 1.37 30.06
C TYR A 217 -6.76 0.32 29.84
N CYS A 218 -6.53 -0.54 28.85
CA CYS A 218 -7.39 -1.67 28.56
C CYS A 218 -7.03 -2.85 29.45
N ARG A 219 -8.03 -3.61 29.89
CA ARG A 219 -7.90 -4.81 30.71
C ARG A 219 -8.89 -5.85 30.22
N CYS A 220 -8.51 -7.12 30.14
CA CYS A 220 -9.46 -8.17 29.76
C CYS A 220 -10.61 -8.29 30.79
N LYS A 221 -11.80 -8.66 30.30
CA LYS A 221 -12.97 -8.99 31.12
C LYS A 221 -12.66 -10.19 32.02
N ARG A 222 -13.45 -10.39 33.07
CA ARG A 222 -13.30 -11.57 33.96
C ARG A 222 -13.54 -12.84 33.13
N GLY A 223 -12.71 -13.86 33.33
CA GLY A 223 -12.75 -15.08 32.52
C GLY A 223 -12.07 -14.96 31.15
N TYR A 224 -11.43 -13.83 30.83
CA TYR A 224 -10.70 -13.64 29.58
C TYR A 224 -9.27 -13.15 29.82
N ALA A 225 -8.34 -13.53 28.96
CA ALA A 225 -6.97 -13.05 29.00
C ALA A 225 -6.23 -13.13 27.66
N GLY A 226 -5.03 -12.57 27.63
CA GLY A 226 -4.34 -12.25 26.38
C GLY A 226 -4.11 -10.75 26.29
N HIS A 227 -3.86 -10.24 25.08
CA HIS A 227 -3.42 -8.87 24.90
C HIS A 227 -4.62 -7.89 24.89
N PRO A 228 -4.76 -6.98 25.89
CA PRO A 228 -5.99 -6.20 26.10
C PRO A 228 -6.37 -5.21 25.00
N LYS A 229 -5.51 -4.98 24.00
CA LYS A 229 -5.78 -4.10 22.85
C LYS A 229 -6.14 -4.83 21.57
N THR A 230 -5.97 -6.15 21.52
CA THR A 230 -6.20 -6.94 20.30
C THR A 230 -7.29 -7.96 20.56
N LEU A 231 -6.98 -9.02 21.29
CA LEU A 231 -7.89 -10.12 21.58
C LEU A 231 -7.61 -10.64 22.99
N CYS A 232 -8.67 -10.71 23.80
CA CYS A 232 -8.68 -11.49 25.02
C CYS A 232 -9.48 -12.78 24.75
N GLU A 233 -8.82 -13.91 24.87
CA GLU A 233 -9.38 -15.25 24.70
C GLU A 233 -9.97 -15.74 26.02
N GLU A 234 -11.00 -16.58 25.92
CA GLU A 234 -11.65 -17.15 27.10
C GLU A 234 -10.65 -18.03 27.85
N VAL A 235 -10.53 -17.77 29.15
CA VAL A 235 -9.69 -18.53 30.07
C VAL A 235 -10.44 -19.81 30.39
N LYS A 236 -10.26 -20.82 29.55
CA LYS A 236 -10.77 -22.18 29.79
C LYS A 236 -10.12 -22.85 31.00
N GLU A 237 -9.04 -22.25 31.54
CA GLU A 237 -8.20 -22.83 32.58
C GLU A 237 -8.08 -21.86 33.78
N CYS A 238 -8.76 -22.18 34.87
CA CYS A 238 -8.77 -21.43 36.13
C CYS A 238 -7.85 -22.05 37.20
N LEU A 239 -7.57 -21.32 38.28
CA LEU A 239 -6.80 -21.85 39.41
C LEU A 239 -7.70 -22.74 40.28
N LYS A 240 -7.23 -23.94 40.64
CA LYS A 240 -7.94 -24.78 41.62
C LYS A 240 -7.78 -24.28 43.06
N ASN A 241 -6.65 -23.63 43.35
CA ASN A 241 -6.35 -23.01 44.64
C ASN A 241 -5.81 -21.57 44.44
N ALA A 242 -5.83 -20.75 45.49
CA ALA A 242 -5.42 -19.34 45.39
C ALA A 242 -3.94 -19.15 44.99
N ARG A 243 -3.07 -20.12 45.30
CA ARG A 243 -1.64 -20.08 44.98
C ARG A 243 -1.37 -20.41 43.52
N GLY A 244 -2.16 -21.27 42.90
CA GLY A 244 -2.00 -21.69 41.51
C GLY A 244 -0.73 -22.49 41.23
N ASN A 245 -0.21 -23.23 42.21
CA ASN A 245 1.00 -24.05 42.07
C ASN A 245 0.82 -25.19 41.06
N ASP A 246 -0.41 -25.69 40.95
CA ASP A 246 -0.86 -26.72 40.02
C ASP A 246 -1.39 -26.15 38.69
N TYR A 247 -1.26 -24.84 38.48
CA TYR A 247 -1.77 -24.20 37.28
C TYR A 247 -0.94 -24.58 36.05
N ASN A 248 -1.53 -25.41 35.19
CA ASN A 248 -0.94 -25.85 33.93
C ASN A 248 -1.53 -25.18 32.69
N GLY A 249 -2.32 -24.13 32.86
CA GLY A 249 -2.98 -23.47 31.74
C GLY A 249 -2.06 -22.62 30.85
N ARG A 250 -2.64 -21.97 29.84
CA ARG A 250 -1.99 -21.29 28.71
C ARG A 250 -1.99 -19.76 28.84
N MET A 251 -2.36 -19.24 30.01
CA MET A 251 -2.31 -17.80 30.30
C MET A 251 -0.90 -17.24 30.04
N SER A 252 -0.74 -16.32 29.10
CA SER A 252 0.57 -15.75 28.72
C SER A 252 0.66 -14.22 28.88
N THR A 253 -0.23 -13.63 29.67
CA THR A 253 -0.29 -12.18 29.89
C THR A 253 -0.41 -11.85 31.37
N THR A 254 0.34 -10.83 31.81
CA THR A 254 0.34 -10.35 33.20
C THR A 254 -0.90 -9.51 33.52
N GLU A 255 -1.13 -9.21 34.80
CA GLU A 255 -2.28 -8.40 35.24
C GLU A 255 -2.34 -7.00 34.60
N SER A 256 -1.19 -6.39 34.32
CA SER A 256 -1.11 -5.09 33.65
C SER A 256 -1.18 -5.17 32.11
N GLY A 257 -1.31 -6.38 31.56
CA GLY A 257 -1.39 -6.61 30.12
C GLY A 257 -0.03 -6.77 29.42
N ARG A 258 1.06 -7.05 30.15
CA ARG A 258 2.37 -7.32 29.53
C ARG A 258 2.44 -8.75 29.05
N THR A 259 3.04 -8.96 27.89
CA THR A 259 3.30 -10.30 27.35
C THR A 259 4.36 -11.00 28.19
N CYS A 260 4.10 -12.26 28.53
CA CYS A 260 5.06 -13.11 29.21
C CYS A 260 6.21 -13.47 28.26
N GLN A 261 7.44 -13.36 28.77
CA GLN A 261 8.64 -13.93 28.17
C GLN A 261 8.56 -15.46 28.27
N ALA A 262 9.01 -16.14 27.21
CA ALA A 262 9.09 -17.59 27.24
C ALA A 262 10.14 -18.06 28.24
N TRP A 263 9.83 -19.08 29.04
CA TRP A 263 10.72 -19.59 30.09
C TRP A 263 12.04 -20.13 29.51
N ASN A 264 12.02 -20.67 28.29
CA ASN A 264 13.25 -21.12 27.62
C ASN A 264 14.06 -19.98 26.98
N LYS A 265 13.61 -18.73 27.07
CA LYS A 265 14.33 -17.57 26.52
C LYS A 265 15.04 -16.81 27.63
N GLN A 266 16.25 -16.36 27.31
CA GLN A 266 17.12 -15.60 28.23
C GLN A 266 17.08 -14.09 27.99
N THR A 267 16.15 -13.62 27.15
CA THR A 267 16.00 -12.22 26.74
C THR A 267 14.51 -11.84 26.73
N PRO A 268 14.11 -10.66 27.23
CA PRO A 268 14.94 -9.58 27.80
C PRO A 268 15.53 -9.87 29.19
N HIS A 269 14.96 -10.78 29.97
CA HIS A 269 15.42 -11.04 31.32
C HIS A 269 16.12 -12.39 31.40
N ARG A 270 17.41 -12.41 31.74
CA ARG A 270 18.12 -13.66 32.06
C ARG A 270 17.60 -14.26 33.37
N HIS A 271 17.49 -15.59 33.42
CA HIS A 271 17.07 -16.30 34.62
C HIS A 271 17.48 -17.79 34.61
N SER A 272 17.59 -18.38 35.80
CA SER A 272 17.92 -19.80 35.99
C SER A 272 16.73 -20.76 35.76
N LYS A 273 15.51 -20.24 35.69
CA LYS A 273 14.27 -21.02 35.56
C LYS A 273 13.95 -21.42 34.10
N SER A 274 14.92 -21.96 33.35
CA SER A 274 14.76 -22.27 31.92
C SER A 274 14.04 -23.59 31.63
N ASN A 275 14.02 -24.50 32.61
CA ASN A 275 13.54 -25.88 32.44
C ASN A 275 12.11 -26.07 32.97
N VAL A 276 11.23 -25.11 32.69
CA VAL A 276 9.82 -25.21 33.06
C VAL A 276 9.11 -26.06 32.02
N ARG A 277 8.84 -27.33 32.34
CA ARG A 277 8.22 -28.30 31.43
C ARG A 277 6.95 -27.72 30.79
N ASP A 278 6.89 -27.77 29.46
CA ASP A 278 5.76 -27.41 28.60
C ASP A 278 5.14 -26.03 28.80
N ALA A 279 5.78 -25.16 29.57
CA ALA A 279 5.19 -23.91 29.97
C ALA A 279 5.40 -22.80 28.95
N LYS A 280 6.03 -23.02 27.79
CA LYS A 280 6.29 -22.01 26.72
C LYS A 280 6.52 -20.61 27.30
N ASN A 281 5.52 -19.72 27.23
CA ASN A 281 5.47 -18.40 27.87
C ASN A 281 4.24 -18.22 28.79
N TYR A 282 3.75 -19.31 29.36
CA TYR A 282 2.58 -19.37 30.20
C TYR A 282 2.92 -19.12 31.67
N CYS A 283 2.01 -18.53 32.41
CA CYS A 283 2.19 -18.22 33.82
C CYS A 283 2.30 -19.50 34.64
N ARG A 284 3.24 -19.52 35.59
CA ARG A 284 3.48 -20.66 36.47
C ARG A 284 3.79 -20.17 37.87
N ASN A 285 3.70 -21.06 38.84
CA ASN A 285 4.10 -20.79 40.21
C ASN A 285 4.92 -21.97 40.74
N MET A 286 6.23 -21.93 40.49
CA MET A 286 7.15 -23.02 40.87
C MET A 286 7.88 -22.74 42.18
N ASP A 287 7.94 -21.48 42.59
CA ASP A 287 8.67 -20.96 43.74
C ASP A 287 7.73 -20.62 44.91
N ASN A 288 6.51 -21.17 44.89
CA ASN A 288 5.51 -21.03 45.94
C ASN A 288 5.16 -19.56 46.26
N GLU A 289 5.22 -18.71 45.24
CA GLU A 289 4.75 -17.33 45.31
C GLU A 289 3.24 -17.28 45.64
N PRO A 290 2.69 -16.12 46.02
CA PRO A 290 1.27 -16.03 46.36
C PRO A 290 0.31 -16.36 45.21
N ARG A 291 0.74 -16.18 43.95
CA ARG A 291 -0.05 -16.39 42.71
C ARG A 291 0.87 -16.71 41.52
N PRO A 292 0.33 -17.30 40.43
CA PRO A 292 1.14 -17.54 39.23
C PRO A 292 1.64 -16.25 38.59
N TRP A 293 2.86 -16.31 38.09
CA TRP A 293 3.58 -15.18 37.53
C TRP A 293 4.39 -15.59 36.30
N CYS A 294 4.96 -14.62 35.61
CA CYS A 294 5.90 -14.84 34.52
C CYS A 294 6.91 -13.69 34.43
N TYR A 295 8.05 -13.96 33.78
CA TYR A 295 8.92 -12.88 33.29
C TYR A 295 8.21 -12.10 32.19
N THR A 296 8.43 -10.79 32.08
CA THR A 296 7.75 -9.95 31.07
C THR A 296 8.65 -9.63 29.89
N THR A 297 8.09 -9.36 28.72
CA THR A 297 8.88 -8.86 27.56
C THR A 297 9.24 -7.37 27.67
N ASP A 298 8.81 -6.66 28.72
CA ASP A 298 9.16 -5.27 29.00
C ASP A 298 10.47 -5.21 29.79
N SER A 299 11.50 -4.58 29.22
CA SER A 299 12.80 -4.43 29.88
C SER A 299 12.73 -3.65 31.21
N ARG A 300 11.66 -2.88 31.43
CA ARG A 300 11.46 -2.08 32.66
C ARG A 300 10.77 -2.84 33.78
N LYS A 301 10.24 -4.04 33.53
CA LYS A 301 9.55 -4.84 34.54
C LYS A 301 9.97 -6.30 34.37
N ARG A 302 10.86 -6.76 35.24
CA ARG A 302 11.45 -8.10 35.14
C ARG A 302 10.40 -9.21 35.13
N TRP A 303 9.48 -9.18 36.08
CA TRP A 303 8.42 -10.16 36.23
C TRP A 303 7.16 -9.50 36.82
N GLU A 304 6.03 -10.16 36.67
CA GLU A 304 4.74 -9.70 37.19
C GLU A 304 3.75 -10.86 37.33
N PHE A 305 2.81 -10.73 38.28
CA PHE A 305 1.73 -11.70 38.47
C PHE A 305 0.77 -11.72 37.28
N CYS A 306 0.21 -12.91 37.06
CA CYS A 306 -0.82 -13.12 36.06
C CYS A 306 -2.20 -13.11 36.68
N ARG A 307 -3.16 -12.61 35.91
CA ARG A 307 -4.55 -12.50 36.35
C ARG A 307 -5.33 -13.73 35.90
N ILE A 308 -5.21 -14.81 36.66
CA ILE A 308 -5.98 -16.05 36.42
C ILE A 308 -7.12 -16.13 37.45
N PRO A 309 -8.37 -16.34 37.04
CA PRO A 309 -9.49 -16.52 37.97
C PRO A 309 -9.39 -17.87 38.71
N ILE A 310 -9.96 -17.94 39.92
CA ILE A 310 -10.10 -19.20 40.67
C ILE A 310 -11.36 -19.91 40.19
N CYS A 311 -11.32 -21.24 40.02
CA CYS A 311 -12.47 -22.03 39.61
C CYS A 311 -13.59 -21.91 40.66
N GLY A 312 -14.83 -21.69 40.22
CA GLY A 312 -16.00 -21.60 41.10
C GLY A 312 -16.07 -20.35 41.98
N LYS A 313 -15.28 -19.30 41.70
CA LYS A 313 -15.31 -18.03 42.45
C LYS A 313 -15.32 -16.79 41.56
#